data_AF-A0A944GRB1-F1
#
_entry.id   AF-A0A944GRB1-F1
#
_cell.length_a   1.000
_cell.length_b   1.000
_cell.length_c   1.000
_cell.angle_alpha   90.00
_cell.angle_beta   90.00
_cell.angle_gamma   90.00
#
_symmetry.space_group_name_H-M   'P 1'
#
loop_
_entity.id
_entity.type
_entity.pdbx_description
1 polymer ?
#
loop_
_entity_poly.entity_id
_entity_poly.type
_entity_poly.pdbx_seq_one_letter_code
_entity_poly.pdbx_strand_id
1 'polypeptide(L)'
;NMGLRGMRLLASVYLPASMSYIVSGIKVCWARAWRGLISAEMIFGLASCPGIGLYINQMRTNLYNAEMYATLIVIIIIGLIVQYGILSPIERNTVVKWGMSN
;
A
#
# COMPACT_ATOMS: atom_id res chain seq x y z
N ASN A 1 33.76 -22.44 -11.34
CA ASN A 1 34.04 -22.05 -9.93
C ASN A 1 34.33 -20.55 -9.90
N MET A 2 33.29 -19.72 -10.07
CA MET A 2 33.46 -18.27 -10.19
C MET A 2 33.82 -17.71 -8.80
N GLY A 3 35.06 -17.25 -8.63
CA GLY A 3 35.66 -16.80 -7.36
C GLY A 3 35.06 -15.53 -6.76
N LEU A 4 33.74 -15.42 -6.72
CA LEU A 4 32.99 -14.32 -6.13
C LEU A 4 32.71 -14.65 -4.66
N ARG A 5 33.68 -14.31 -3.80
CA ARG A 5 33.57 -14.40 -2.35
C ARG A 5 32.39 -13.57 -1.81
N GLY A 6 31.56 -14.22 -1.00
CA GLY A 6 30.73 -13.65 0.08
C GLY A 6 29.83 -12.47 -0.33
N MET A 7 30.29 -11.25 -0.03
CA MET A 7 29.47 -10.04 -0.10
C MET A 7 29.00 -9.68 -1.52
N ARG A 8 29.83 -9.92 -2.54
CA ARG A 8 29.51 -9.52 -3.91
C ARG A 8 28.48 -10.45 -4.56
N LEU A 9 28.46 -11.73 -4.19
CA LEU A 9 27.47 -12.71 -4.64
C LEU A 9 26.12 -12.50 -3.93
N LEU A 10 26.13 -12.23 -2.62
CA LEU A 10 24.94 -11.87 -1.86
C LEU A 10 24.29 -10.58 -2.41
N ALA A 11 25.09 -9.55 -2.68
CA ALA A 11 24.58 -8.27 -3.20
C ALA A 11 24.12 -8.32 -4.66
N SER A 12 24.75 -9.13 -5.51
CA SER A 12 24.43 -9.17 -6.95
C SER A 12 23.40 -10.22 -7.34
N VAL A 13 23.21 -11.28 -6.53
CA VAL A 13 22.30 -12.39 -6.87
C VAL A 13 21.14 -12.51 -5.87
N TYR A 14 21.43 -12.52 -4.56
CA TYR A 14 20.39 -12.71 -3.54
C TYR A 14 19.59 -11.43 -3.24
N LEU A 15 20.24 -10.27 -3.27
CA LEU A 15 19.60 -8.96 -3.07
C LEU A 15 18.54 -8.67 -4.15
N PRO A 16 18.79 -8.81 -5.47
CA PRO A 16 17.75 -8.63 -6.47
C PRO A 16 16.61 -9.64 -6.36
N ALA A 17 16.93 -10.92 -6.08
CA ALA A 17 15.92 -11.95 -5.94
C ALA A 17 14.98 -11.66 -4.75
N SER A 18 15.52 -11.21 -3.61
CA SER A 18 14.74 -10.89 -2.40
C SER A 18 13.95 -9.58 -2.51
N MET A 19 14.40 -8.61 -3.30
CA MET A 19 13.69 -7.33 -3.49
C MET A 19 12.28 -7.52 -4.08
N SER A 20 12.09 -8.44 -5.04
CA SER A 20 10.76 -8.76 -5.56
C SER A 20 9.83 -9.31 -4.48
N TYR A 21 10.34 -10.13 -3.56
CA TYR A 21 9.57 -10.63 -2.42
C TYR A 21 9.25 -9.53 -1.40
N ILE A 22 10.18 -8.61 -1.14
CA ILE A 22 9.95 -7.46 -0.25
C ILE A 22 8.85 -6.56 -0.81
N VAL A 23 8.88 -6.25 -2.11
CA VAL A 23 7.83 -5.45 -2.77
C VAL A 23 6.47 -6.12 -2.65
N SER A 24 6.40 -7.44 -2.88
CA SER A 24 5.17 -8.22 -2.67
C SER A 24 4.67 -8.13 -1.22
N GLY A 25 5.57 -8.28 -0.24
CA GLY A 25 5.26 -8.11 1.17
C GLY A 25 4.70 -6.72 1.51
N ILE A 26 5.31 -5.66 0.96
CA ILE A 26 4.85 -4.28 1.12
C ILE A 26 3.43 -4.11 0.58
N LYS A 27 3.04 -4.78 -0.52
CA LYS A 27 1.67 -4.71 -1.03
C LYS A 27 0.65 -5.23 -0.03
N VAL A 28 0.96 -6.38 0.57
CA VAL A 28 0.10 -7.02 1.58
C VAL A 28 0.03 -6.15 2.84
N CYS A 29 1.17 -5.64 3.29
CA CYS A 29 1.25 -4.73 4.44
C CYS A 29 0.46 -3.44 4.18
N TRP A 30 0.57 -2.83 3.00
CA TRP A 30 -0.20 -1.66 2.60
C TRP A 30 -1.70 -1.92 2.66
N ALA A 31 -2.15 -3.02 2.02
CA ALA A 31 -3.55 -3.42 1.99
C ALA A 31 -4.14 -3.74 3.38
N ARG A 32 -3.30 -4.05 4.38
CA ARG A 32 -3.72 -4.24 5.76
C ARG A 32 -3.66 -2.94 6.57
N ALA A 33 -2.62 -2.14 6.37
CA ALA A 33 -2.38 -0.87 7.05
C ALA A 33 -3.46 0.17 6.72
N TRP A 34 -3.86 0.33 5.46
CA TRP A 34 -4.86 1.35 5.10
C TRP A 34 -6.24 1.09 5.72
N ARG A 35 -6.70 -0.17 5.79
CA ARG A 35 -7.94 -0.52 6.50
C ARG A 35 -7.81 -0.30 8.00
N GLY A 36 -6.64 -0.62 8.56
CA GLY A 36 -6.33 -0.34 9.96
C GLY A 36 -6.37 1.15 10.28
N LEU A 37 -5.82 2.00 9.40
CA LEU A 37 -5.86 3.45 9.51
C LEU A 37 -7.31 3.97 9.52
N ILE A 38 -8.13 3.54 8.55
CA ILE A 38 -9.54 3.93 8.49
C ILE A 38 -10.29 3.53 9.77
N SER A 39 -10.05 2.31 10.28
CA SER A 39 -10.67 1.86 11.54
C SER A 39 -10.18 2.69 12.74
N ALA A 40 -8.91 3.10 12.76
CA ALA A 40 -8.38 3.97 13.79
C ALA A 40 -9.02 5.36 13.73
N GLU A 41 -9.20 5.94 12.54
CA GLU A 41 -9.91 7.21 12.36
C GLU A 41 -11.38 7.14 12.84
N MET A 42 -12.04 5.99 12.67
CA MET A 42 -13.42 5.82 13.16
C MET A 42 -13.51 5.84 14.69
N ILE A 43 -12.51 5.30 15.39
CA ILE A 43 -12.50 5.17 16.86
C ILE A 43 -11.92 6.43 17.52
N PHE A 44 -10.83 6.95 16.99
CA PHE A 44 -10.05 8.05 17.58
C PHE A 44 -10.28 9.41 16.90
N GLY A 45 -11.11 9.47 15.87
CA GLY A 45 -11.23 10.67 15.04
C GLY A 45 -11.75 11.91 15.76
N LEU A 46 -12.50 11.75 16.85
CA LEU A 46 -13.00 12.87 17.66
C LEU A 46 -11.92 13.52 18.54
N ALA A 47 -10.82 12.81 18.83
CA ALA A 47 -9.84 13.24 19.83
C ALA A 47 -8.51 13.72 19.24
N SER A 48 -8.05 13.15 18.13
CA SER A 48 -6.69 13.44 17.64
C SER A 48 -6.53 13.53 16.13
N CYS A 49 -7.35 12.82 15.34
CA CYS A 49 -7.15 12.74 13.89
C CYS A 49 -8.49 12.73 13.13
N PRO A 50 -9.11 13.90 12.86
CA PRO A 50 -10.26 13.96 11.97
C PRO A 50 -9.85 13.48 10.57
N GLY A 51 -10.65 12.57 9.99
CA GLY A 51 -10.32 11.91 8.75
C GLY A 51 -11.53 11.30 8.05
N ILE A 52 -11.28 10.63 6.91
CA ILE A 52 -12.34 10.10 6.04
C ILE A 52 -13.13 9.00 6.76
N GLY A 53 -12.48 8.20 7.62
CA GLY A 53 -13.17 7.20 8.45
C GLY A 53 -14.19 7.81 9.41
N LEU A 54 -13.82 8.91 10.07
CA LEU A 54 -14.72 9.65 10.96
C LEU A 54 -15.91 10.25 10.18
N TYR A 55 -15.65 10.82 8.99
CA TYR A 55 -16.69 11.41 8.14
C TYR A 55 -17.77 10.38 7.76
N ILE A 56 -17.37 9.16 7.38
CA ILE A 56 -18.33 8.08 7.11
C ILE A 56 -19.17 7.75 8.33
N ASN A 57 -18.56 7.72 9.51
CA ASN A 57 -19.27 7.42 10.76
C ASN A 57 -20.30 8.52 11.10
N GLN A 58 -19.94 9.78 10.87
CA GLN A 58 -20.84 10.93 11.06
C GLN A 58 -22.01 10.90 10.06
N MET A 59 -21.74 10.70 8.77
CA MET A 59 -22.78 10.65 7.74
C MET A 59 -23.73 9.45 7.91
N ARG A 60 -23.21 8.32 8.37
CA ARG A 60 -24.02 7.16 8.77
C ARG A 60 -24.96 7.50 9.94
N THR A 61 -24.44 8.18 10.96
CA THR A 61 -25.21 8.52 12.17
C THR A 61 -26.32 9.53 11.86
N ASN A 62 -26.06 10.45 10.93
CA ASN A 62 -27.01 11.48 10.50
C ASN A 62 -27.96 11.02 9.37
N LEU A 63 -27.92 9.75 8.96
CA LEU A 63 -28.73 9.17 7.87
C LEU A 63 -28.53 9.85 6.49
N TYR A 64 -27.39 10.52 6.28
CA TYR A 64 -27.03 11.12 4.98
C TYR A 64 -26.43 10.06 4.05
N ASN A 65 -27.31 9.24 3.47
CA ASN A 65 -26.91 8.12 2.62
C ASN A 65 -26.13 8.56 1.37
N ALA A 66 -26.54 9.66 0.73
CA ALA A 66 -25.87 10.17 -0.48
C ALA A 66 -24.38 10.52 -0.21
N GLU A 67 -24.11 11.23 0.88
CA GLU A 67 -22.76 11.63 1.27
C GLU A 67 -21.90 10.44 1.72
N MET A 68 -22.52 9.47 2.41
CA MET A 68 -21.85 8.23 2.78
C MET A 68 -21.36 7.47 1.55
N TYR A 69 -22.21 7.31 0.53
CA TYR A 69 -21.83 6.62 -0.71
C TYR A 69 -20.78 7.39 -1.51
N ALA A 70 -20.89 8.73 -1.60
CA ALA A 70 -19.87 9.55 -2.24
C ALA A 70 -18.49 9.34 -1.59
N THR A 71 -18.45 9.29 -0.25
CA THR A 71 -17.21 9.06 0.50
C THR A 71 -16.63 7.66 0.26
N LEU A 72 -17.48 6.63 0.16
CA LEU A 72 -17.03 5.27 -0.18
C LEU A 72 -16.37 5.21 -1.57
N ILE A 73 -16.95 5.91 -2.55
CA ILE A 73 -16.37 6.01 -3.91
C ILE A 73 -15.00 6.69 -3.85
N VAL A 74 -14.86 7.76 -3.07
CA VAL A 74 -13.57 8.44 -2.87
C VAL A 74 -12.52 7.49 -2.28
N ILE A 75 -12.88 6.67 -1.28
CA ILE A 75 -11.96 5.67 -0.70
C ILE A 75 -11.51 4.65 -1.75
N ILE A 76 -12.43 4.18 -2.60
CA ILE A 76 -12.11 3.24 -3.68
C ILE A 76 -11.11 3.89 -4.65
N ILE A 77 -11.35 5.13 -5.07
CA ILE A 77 -10.47 5.87 -5.97
C ILE A 77 -9.07 6.02 -5.36
N ILE A 78 -8.97 6.42 -4.08
CA ILE A 78 -7.67 6.55 -3.39
C ILE A 78 -6.95 5.20 -3.34
N GLY A 79 -7.66 4.12 -2.99
CA GLY A 79 -7.10 2.77 -2.97
C GLY A 79 -6.53 2.35 -4.32
N LEU A 80 -7.27 2.62 -5.40
CA LEU A 80 -6.84 2.36 -6.77
C LEU A 80 -5.62 3.21 -7.16
N ILE A 81 -5.63 4.52 -6.86
CA ILE A 81 -4.51 5.41 -7.15
C ILE A 81 -3.24 4.93 -6.48
N VAL A 82 -3.30 4.51 -5.22
CA VAL A 82 -2.09 4.01 -4.54
C VAL A 82 -1.64 2.67 -5.11
N GLN A 83 -2.58 1.74 -5.35
CA GLN A 83 -2.26 0.41 -5.85
C GLN A 83 -1.66 0.44 -7.26
N TYR A 84 -2.28 1.19 -8.17
CA TYR A 84 -1.85 1.27 -9.58
C TYR A 84 -0.83 2.38 -9.83
N GLY A 85 -0.89 3.49 -9.08
CA GLY A 85 -0.04 4.66 -9.30
C GLY A 85 1.29 4.66 -8.55
N ILE A 86 1.40 3.97 -7.41
CA ILE A 86 2.65 3.92 -6.63
C ILE A 86 3.28 2.54 -6.70
N LEU A 87 2.47 1.50 -6.44
CA LEU A 87 2.96 0.14 -6.27
C LEU A 87 3.34 -0.53 -7.60
N SER A 88 2.53 -0.33 -8.65
CA SER A 88 2.79 -0.88 -9.98
C SER A 88 4.06 -0.29 -10.64
N PRO A 89 4.32 1.03 -10.63
CA PRO A 89 5.58 1.56 -11.17
C PRO A 89 6.80 1.20 -10.31
N ILE A 90 6.66 1.08 -8.99
CA ILE A 90 7.75 0.57 -8.12
C ILE A 90 8.14 -0.86 -8.53
N GLU A 91 7.16 -1.71 -8.78
CA GLU A 91 7.38 -3.08 -9.22
C GLU A 91 8.02 -3.10 -10.61
N ARG A 92 7.52 -2.30 -11.56
CA ARG A 92 8.09 -2.20 -12.92
C ARG A 92 9.53 -1.68 -12.88
N ASN A 93 9.84 -0.63 -12.13
CA ASN A 93 11.20 -0.11 -12.03
C ASN A 93 12.14 -1.06 -11.28
N THR A 94 11.66 -1.81 -10.28
CA THR A 94 12.53 -2.70 -9.50
C THR A 94 12.74 -4.04 -10.20
N VAL A 95 11.73 -4.59 -10.85
CA VAL A 95 11.83 -5.87 -11.58
C VAL A 95 12.59 -5.71 -12.90
N VAL A 96 12.36 -4.61 -13.64
CA VAL A 96 13.03 -4.35 -14.94
C VAL A 96 14.48 -3.93 -14.75
N LYS A 97 14.81 -3.11 -13.74
CA LYS A 97 16.18 -2.59 -13.54
C LYS A 97 17.17 -3.64 -13.03
N TRP A 98 16.68 -4.74 -12.47
CA TRP A 98 17.50 -5.84 -11.94
C TRP A 98 17.42 -7.11 -12.80
N GLY A 99 16.86 -7.01 -14.01
CA GLY A 99 17.05 -8.01 -15.06
C GLY A 99 16.31 -9.34 -14.85
N MET A 100 15.22 -9.37 -14.09
CA MET A 100 14.35 -10.54 -14.01
C MET A 100 13.15 -10.42 -14.97
N SER A 101 13.41 -9.99 -16.20
CA SER A 101 12.53 -10.26 -17.33
C SER A 101 13.30 -11.15 -18.30
N ASN A 102 12.99 -12.43 -18.27
CA ASN A 102 13.04 -13.23 -19.48
C ASN A 102 11.80 -12.91 -20.33
#